data_AF-A0A0T6Z9U2-F1
#
_entry.id   AF-A0A0T6Z9U2-F1
#
_cell.length_a   1.000
_cell.length_b   1.000
_cell.length_c   1.000
_cell.angle_alpha   90.00
_cell.angle_beta   90.00
_cell.angle_gamma   90.00
#
_symmetry.space_group_name_H-M   'P 1'
#
loop_
_entity.id
_entity.type
_entity.pdbx_description
1 polymer ?
#
loop_
_entity_poly.entity_id
_entity_poly.type
_entity_poly.pdbx_seq_one_letter_code
_entity_poly.pdbx_strand_id
1 'polypeptide(L)'
;MLDSPDKRTTGLRSLISSDAEELSRQLQAHQQRTFPPTARKTIRNFTPAEAADFIGIHQGYLRQIVSEGHGPDPLPNGRRMYSVDDIQELRRVLDEGGKGPRRYIRHRQPGEKLQVISVMNFKGGSGKTTSSAHLAQFLALRGYRVLAIDLDPQASLSALFGHQPELDVGENETLYGAIRYDASRRDITDIVRATYTPNLHIIPGNLELMEFEHETPKALIARGRSDSMFFARIGECLAEIESAYDVVVIDCPPQLGFLTLSALCAATAVLITVHPQMLDVMSMSQFLHMTGDLLEVVENAGGTMDYDWLRYLVTRYEPNDGPQSQMTGFMRSIFGKRVLEHAMVKSTAVSDAGLTKQTLYEVDRGQFTRGTYDRALESLTAVNSEIEELIKQTWGRK
;
A
#
# COMPACT_ATOMS: atom_id res chain seq x y z
N MET A 1 -0.51 47.74 36.19
CA MET A 1 -1.28 46.48 36.18
C MET A 1 -1.09 45.90 34.77
N LEU A 2 0.00 45.15 34.59
CA LEU A 2 0.38 44.58 33.30
C LEU A 2 -0.32 43.23 33.19
N ASP A 3 -1.21 43.11 32.21
CA ASP A 3 -1.91 41.87 31.89
C ASP A 3 -0.88 40.91 31.28
N SER A 4 -0.56 39.83 32.00
CA SER A 4 0.47 38.89 31.59
C SER A 4 -0.07 37.96 30.48
N PRO A 5 0.56 37.89 29.29
CA PRO A 5 0.11 37.06 28.17
C PRO A 5 0.13 35.55 28.45
N ASP A 6 0.70 35.12 29.59
CA ASP A 6 0.90 33.72 29.94
C ASP A 6 -0.39 32.96 30.33
N LYS A 7 -1.38 33.64 30.92
CA LYS A 7 -2.57 32.96 31.47
C LYS A 7 -3.58 32.46 30.41
N ARG A 8 -3.65 33.10 29.24
CA ARG A 8 -4.58 32.67 28.16
C ARG A 8 -4.04 31.44 27.40
N THR A 9 -2.72 31.35 27.26
CA THR A 9 -2.04 30.27 26.52
C THR A 9 -2.12 28.93 27.26
N THR A 10 -2.05 28.96 28.61
CA THR A 10 -2.21 27.76 29.46
C THR A 10 -3.62 27.17 29.38
N GLY A 11 -4.65 28.03 29.25
CA GLY A 11 -6.05 27.61 29.12
C GLY A 11 -6.29 26.83 27.83
N LEU A 12 -5.87 27.40 26.69
CA LEU A 12 -6.05 26.76 25.38
C LEU A 12 -5.29 25.44 25.26
N ARG A 13 -4.03 25.39 25.72
CA ARG A 13 -3.23 24.14 25.70
C ARG A 13 -3.90 23.05 26.53
N SER A 14 -4.34 23.37 27.75
CA SER A 14 -5.01 22.38 28.61
C SER A 14 -6.35 21.93 28.05
N LEU A 15 -7.10 22.84 27.41
CA LEU A 15 -8.38 22.54 26.76
C LEU A 15 -8.17 21.58 25.58
N ILE A 16 -7.23 21.90 24.67
CA ILE A 16 -6.90 21.03 23.53
C ILE A 16 -6.44 19.64 24.01
N SER A 17 -5.62 19.59 25.06
CA SER A 17 -5.13 18.30 25.60
C SER A 17 -6.27 17.49 26.22
N SER A 18 -7.15 18.13 27.00
CA SER A 18 -8.34 17.50 27.58
C SER A 18 -9.31 17.01 26.51
N ASP A 19 -9.56 17.81 25.47
CA ASP A 19 -10.42 17.44 24.34
C ASP A 19 -9.83 16.25 23.57
N ALA A 20 -8.51 16.24 23.34
CA ALA A 20 -7.83 15.13 22.69
C ALA A 20 -7.90 13.83 23.52
N GLU A 21 -7.70 13.92 24.84
CA GLU A 21 -7.83 12.77 25.75
C GLU A 21 -9.26 12.24 25.81
N GLU A 22 -10.27 13.10 25.88
CA GLU A 22 -11.68 12.71 25.87
C GLU A 22 -12.05 12.06 24.53
N LEU A 23 -11.66 12.67 23.40
CA LEU A 23 -11.90 12.13 22.07
C LEU A 23 -11.25 10.75 21.90
N SER A 24 -9.99 10.60 22.31
CA SER A 24 -9.27 9.32 22.27
C SER A 24 -9.99 8.26 23.10
N ARG A 25 -10.43 8.61 24.33
CA ARG A 25 -11.19 7.70 25.20
C ARG A 25 -12.52 7.29 24.58
N GLN A 26 -13.28 8.22 23.99
CA GLN A 26 -14.55 7.93 23.34
C GLN A 26 -14.37 7.07 22.09
N LEU A 27 -13.34 7.34 21.29
CA LEU A 27 -12.99 6.54 20.12
C LEU A 27 -12.61 5.11 20.53
N GLN A 28 -11.77 4.94 21.56
CA GLN A 28 -11.43 3.62 22.11
C GLN A 28 -12.67 2.88 22.63
N ALA A 29 -13.56 3.57 23.36
CA ALA A 29 -14.80 2.97 23.89
C ALA A 29 -15.79 2.59 22.77
N HIS A 30 -15.95 3.43 21.74
CA HIS A 30 -16.74 3.12 20.55
C HIS A 30 -16.15 1.92 19.80
N GLN A 31 -14.82 1.90 19.62
CA GLN A 31 -14.12 0.81 18.94
C GLN A 31 -14.25 -0.52 19.68
N GLN A 32 -14.10 -0.58 21.01
CA GLN A 32 -14.30 -1.82 21.78
C GLN A 32 -15.72 -2.38 21.65
N ARG A 33 -16.72 -1.52 21.42
CA ARG A 33 -18.11 -1.92 21.17
C ARG A 33 -18.34 -2.41 19.74
N THR A 34 -17.69 -1.78 18.75
CA THR A 34 -17.83 -2.16 17.33
C THR A 34 -16.97 -3.36 16.96
N PHE A 35 -15.80 -3.51 17.58
CA PHE A 35 -14.81 -4.56 17.35
C PHE A 35 -14.29 -5.07 18.70
N PRO A 36 -14.80 -6.20 19.20
CA PRO A 36 -14.29 -6.80 20.43
C PRO A 36 -12.77 -7.03 20.34
N PRO A 37 -12.00 -6.89 21.43
CA PRO A 37 -10.53 -7.05 21.41
C PRO A 37 -10.04 -8.44 20.95
N THR A 38 -10.94 -9.42 20.85
CA THR A 38 -10.67 -10.77 20.32
C THR A 38 -11.02 -10.95 18.84
N ALA A 39 -11.70 -9.97 18.21
CA ALA A 39 -12.11 -10.03 16.81
C ALA A 39 -10.90 -9.76 15.91
N ARG A 40 -10.21 -10.83 15.49
CA ARG A 40 -9.15 -10.74 14.48
C ARG A 40 -9.78 -10.71 13.10
N LYS A 41 -9.34 -9.76 12.27
CA LYS A 41 -9.66 -9.78 10.84
C LYS A 41 -9.18 -11.11 10.23
N THR A 42 -9.97 -11.66 9.33
CA THR A 42 -9.63 -12.87 8.58
C THR A 42 -9.91 -12.62 7.11
N ILE A 43 -9.16 -13.31 6.25
CA ILE A 43 -9.46 -13.31 4.82
C ILE A 43 -10.50 -14.39 4.52
N ARG A 44 -11.48 -14.08 3.67
CA ARG A 44 -12.51 -15.04 3.26
C ARG A 44 -11.92 -16.13 2.36
N ASN A 45 -12.65 -17.22 2.23
CA ASN A 45 -12.36 -18.22 1.21
C ASN A 45 -12.88 -17.77 -0.17
N PHE A 46 -12.24 -18.28 -1.21
CA PHE A 46 -12.49 -17.94 -2.60
C PHE A 46 -13.25 -19.04 -3.33
N THR A 47 -14.07 -18.64 -4.29
CA THR A 47 -14.74 -19.56 -5.21
C THR A 47 -13.73 -20.22 -6.15
N PRO A 48 -14.07 -21.33 -6.83
CA PRO A 48 -13.14 -21.96 -7.77
C PRO A 48 -12.73 -21.04 -8.94
N ALA A 49 -13.60 -20.09 -9.33
CA ALA A 49 -13.28 -19.13 -10.38
C ALA A 49 -12.22 -18.11 -9.91
N GLU A 50 -12.40 -17.55 -8.70
CA GLU A 50 -11.44 -16.64 -8.08
C GLU A 50 -10.10 -17.33 -7.80
N ALA A 51 -10.13 -18.56 -7.26
CA ALA A 51 -8.92 -19.34 -7.00
C ALA A 51 -8.14 -19.61 -8.29
N ALA A 52 -8.82 -20.01 -9.37
CA ALA A 52 -8.19 -20.23 -10.67
C ALA A 52 -7.58 -18.94 -11.22
N ASP A 53 -8.27 -17.80 -11.09
CA ASP A 53 -7.77 -16.49 -11.49
C ASP A 53 -6.52 -16.10 -10.72
N PHE A 54 -6.51 -16.23 -9.39
CA PHE A 54 -5.32 -15.93 -8.57
C PHE A 54 -4.13 -16.81 -8.93
N ILE A 55 -4.34 -18.11 -9.15
CA ILE A 55 -3.27 -19.02 -9.63
C ILE A 55 -2.79 -18.59 -11.03
N GLY A 56 -3.70 -18.10 -11.87
CA GLY A 56 -3.46 -17.75 -13.26
C GLY A 56 -3.68 -18.95 -14.19
N ILE A 57 -4.67 -19.80 -13.89
CA ILE A 57 -5.07 -20.93 -14.73
C ILE A 57 -6.56 -20.85 -15.10
N HIS A 58 -6.95 -21.60 -16.13
CA HIS A 58 -8.36 -21.75 -16.44
C HIS A 58 -9.07 -22.60 -15.36
N GLN A 59 -10.29 -22.23 -14.97
CA GLN A 59 -11.07 -22.95 -13.96
C GLN A 59 -11.29 -24.44 -14.30
N GLY A 60 -11.39 -24.76 -15.60
CA GLY A 60 -11.45 -26.16 -16.07
C GLY A 60 -10.22 -26.98 -15.68
N TYR A 61 -9.02 -26.39 -15.76
CA TYR A 61 -7.79 -27.06 -15.38
C TYR A 61 -7.67 -27.22 -13.87
N LEU A 62 -8.10 -26.20 -13.10
CA LEU A 62 -8.21 -26.35 -11.64
C LEU A 62 -9.08 -27.55 -11.25
N ARG A 63 -10.24 -27.75 -11.91
CA ARG A 63 -11.10 -28.91 -11.65
C ARG A 63 -10.40 -30.24 -11.92
N GLN A 64 -9.55 -30.31 -12.94
CA GLN A 64 -8.77 -31.52 -13.23
C GLN A 64 -7.78 -31.82 -12.11
N ILE A 65 -6.99 -30.83 -11.70
CA ILE A 65 -6.01 -30.95 -10.60
C ILE A 65 -6.70 -31.39 -9.31
N VAL A 66 -7.88 -30.84 -9.03
CA VAL A 66 -8.68 -31.24 -7.88
C VAL A 66 -9.20 -32.67 -7.99
N SER A 67 -9.54 -33.14 -9.18
CA SER A 67 -9.93 -34.55 -9.40
C SER A 67 -8.77 -35.53 -9.23
N GLU A 68 -7.53 -35.06 -9.39
CA GLU A 68 -6.30 -35.82 -9.14
C GLU A 68 -5.94 -35.89 -7.63
N GLY A 69 -6.74 -35.26 -6.77
CA GLY A 69 -6.61 -35.34 -5.31
C GLY A 69 -5.93 -34.14 -4.65
N HIS A 70 -5.70 -33.05 -5.37
CA HIS A 70 -5.09 -31.84 -4.84
C HIS A 70 -6.13 -30.78 -4.44
N GLY A 71 -5.87 -30.00 -3.38
CA GLY A 71 -6.75 -28.92 -2.92
C GLY A 71 -7.83 -29.36 -1.91
N PRO A 72 -8.71 -28.43 -1.49
CA PRO A 72 -9.57 -28.60 -0.32
C PRO A 72 -10.78 -29.48 -0.60
N ASP A 73 -11.22 -30.23 0.40
CA ASP A 73 -12.45 -31.03 0.34
C ASP A 73 -13.70 -30.17 0.08
N PRO A 74 -14.71 -30.73 -0.61
CA PRO A 74 -15.98 -30.03 -0.79
C PRO A 74 -16.70 -29.84 0.55
N LEU A 75 -17.34 -28.69 0.71
CA LEU A 75 -18.28 -28.44 1.80
C LEU A 75 -19.48 -29.40 1.71
N PRO A 76 -20.28 -29.56 2.79
CA PRO A 76 -21.45 -30.44 2.80
C PRO A 76 -22.48 -30.18 1.68
N ASN A 77 -22.53 -28.95 1.16
CA ASN A 77 -23.39 -28.57 0.04
C ASN A 77 -22.78 -28.88 -1.35
N GLY A 78 -21.65 -29.60 -1.40
CA GLY A 78 -20.92 -29.96 -2.61
C GLY A 78 -20.06 -28.84 -3.21
N ARG A 79 -20.10 -27.62 -2.67
CA ARG A 79 -19.27 -26.51 -3.16
C ARG A 79 -17.86 -26.60 -2.59
N ARG A 80 -16.85 -26.29 -3.40
CA ARG A 80 -15.47 -26.12 -2.94
C ARG A 80 -15.16 -24.64 -2.76
N MET A 81 -14.56 -24.31 -1.62
CA MET A 81 -14.07 -22.98 -1.28
C MET A 81 -12.58 -23.12 -0.96
N TYR A 82 -11.78 -22.17 -1.42
CA TYR A 82 -10.32 -22.23 -1.33
C TYR A 82 -9.84 -21.15 -0.37
N SER A 83 -9.13 -21.54 0.67
CA SER A 83 -8.34 -20.60 1.46
C SER A 83 -7.16 -20.06 0.64
N VAL A 84 -6.50 -19.02 1.13
CA VAL A 84 -5.27 -18.54 0.49
C VAL A 84 -4.18 -19.62 0.55
N ASP A 85 -4.09 -20.38 1.64
CA ASP A 85 -3.11 -21.46 1.78
C ASP A 85 -3.36 -22.60 0.79
N ASP A 86 -4.62 -22.96 0.53
CA ASP A 86 -4.97 -23.92 -0.52
C ASP A 86 -4.47 -23.45 -1.90
N ILE A 87 -4.64 -22.15 -2.18
CA ILE A 87 -4.17 -21.53 -3.44
C ILE A 87 -2.63 -21.60 -3.53
N GLN A 88 -1.91 -21.36 -2.43
CA GLN A 88 -0.45 -21.46 -2.42
C GLN A 88 0.01 -22.92 -2.60
N GLU A 89 -0.65 -23.88 -1.96
CA GLU A 89 -0.31 -25.29 -2.09
C GLU A 89 -0.55 -25.79 -3.52
N LEU A 90 -1.65 -25.38 -4.14
CA LEU A 90 -1.92 -25.68 -5.54
C LEU A 90 -0.86 -25.10 -6.49
N ARG A 91 -0.27 -23.94 -6.19
CA ARG A 91 0.87 -23.41 -6.97
C ARG A 91 2.10 -24.32 -6.86
N ARG A 92 2.40 -24.85 -5.66
CA ARG A 92 3.53 -25.78 -5.47
C ARG A 92 3.32 -27.07 -6.25
N VAL A 93 2.14 -27.67 -6.13
CA VAL A 93 1.77 -28.88 -6.89
C VAL A 93 1.94 -28.65 -8.39
N LEU A 94 1.48 -27.51 -8.90
CA LEU A 94 1.57 -27.15 -10.31
C LEU A 94 3.02 -26.95 -10.78
N ASP A 95 3.89 -26.38 -9.94
CA ASP A 95 5.31 -26.22 -10.26
C ASP A 95 6.09 -27.54 -10.21
N GLU A 96 5.77 -28.44 -9.28
CA GLU A 96 6.39 -29.76 -9.17
C GLU A 96 5.96 -30.71 -10.30
N GLY A 97 4.67 -30.65 -10.69
CA GLY A 97 4.10 -31.51 -11.74
C GLY A 97 4.30 -30.98 -13.17
N GLY A 98 4.67 -29.71 -13.33
CA GLY A 98 4.78 -29.03 -14.62
C GLY A 98 6.00 -29.47 -15.45
N LYS A 99 5.78 -29.92 -16.70
CA LYS A 99 6.86 -30.26 -17.66
C LYS A 99 7.31 -29.09 -18.54
N GLY A 100 7.16 -27.84 -18.09
CA GLY A 100 7.42 -26.65 -18.91
C GLY A 100 8.08 -25.50 -18.14
N PRO A 101 8.44 -24.40 -18.82
CA PRO A 101 9.09 -23.24 -18.20
C PRO A 101 8.14 -22.36 -17.38
N ARG A 102 6.83 -22.64 -17.44
CA ARG A 102 5.82 -21.87 -16.72
C ARG A 102 5.93 -22.15 -15.23
N ARG A 103 6.14 -21.08 -14.46
CA ARG A 103 6.12 -21.12 -12.99
C ARG A 103 4.84 -20.52 -12.44
N TYR A 104 4.34 -21.13 -11.38
CA TYR A 104 3.15 -20.76 -10.64
C TYR A 104 3.50 -20.09 -9.31
N ILE A 105 4.64 -20.47 -8.70
CA ILE A 105 5.28 -19.70 -7.63
C ILE A 105 5.89 -18.45 -8.27
N ARG A 106 5.49 -17.27 -7.78
CA ARG A 106 5.84 -15.99 -8.40
C ARG A 106 7.04 -15.29 -7.79
N HIS A 107 7.73 -15.94 -6.85
CA HIS A 107 8.89 -15.37 -6.16
C HIS A 107 9.97 -14.89 -7.14
N ARG A 108 10.74 -13.89 -6.70
CA ARG A 108 11.91 -13.41 -7.43
C ARG A 108 12.91 -14.54 -7.66
N GLN A 109 13.51 -14.54 -8.85
CA GLN A 109 14.59 -15.41 -9.24
C GLN A 109 15.94 -14.74 -8.95
N PRO A 110 17.04 -15.52 -8.84
CA PRO A 110 18.37 -14.95 -8.73
C PRO A 110 18.65 -13.94 -9.85
N GLY A 111 19.05 -12.73 -9.48
CA GLY A 111 19.31 -11.62 -10.42
C GLY A 111 18.12 -10.67 -10.63
N GLU A 112 16.92 -11.02 -10.19
CA GLU A 112 15.78 -10.09 -10.21
C GLU A 112 15.81 -9.20 -8.96
N LYS A 113 15.80 -7.87 -9.15
CA LYS A 113 15.81 -6.90 -8.05
C LYS A 113 14.47 -6.77 -7.34
N LEU A 114 14.50 -6.33 -6.09
CA LEU A 114 13.29 -5.99 -5.34
C LEU A 114 12.55 -4.87 -6.09
N GLN A 115 11.22 -4.97 -6.15
CA GLN A 115 10.40 -3.89 -6.70
C GLN A 115 9.78 -3.10 -5.56
N VAL A 116 10.22 -1.85 -5.39
CA VAL A 116 9.75 -0.94 -4.36
C VAL A 116 8.87 0.12 -5.03
N ILE A 117 7.56 0.02 -4.81
CA ILE A 117 6.55 0.85 -5.45
C ILE A 117 6.07 1.89 -4.44
N SER A 118 6.45 3.14 -4.65
CA SER A 118 5.94 4.27 -3.85
C SER A 118 4.67 4.82 -4.47
N VAL A 119 3.57 4.75 -3.72
CA VAL A 119 2.26 5.28 -4.11
C VAL A 119 2.08 6.66 -3.50
N MET A 120 1.90 7.67 -4.34
CA MET A 120 1.91 9.07 -3.90
C MET A 120 0.91 9.95 -4.63
N ASN A 121 0.57 11.08 -3.98
CA ASN A 121 -0.27 12.19 -4.41
C ASN A 121 -0.39 13.19 -3.24
N PHE A 122 -0.48 14.48 -3.57
CA PHE A 122 -0.37 15.64 -2.70
C PHE A 122 -1.72 16.23 -2.30
N LYS A 123 -2.81 15.61 -2.77
CA LYS A 123 -4.15 15.85 -2.24
C LYS A 123 -4.63 14.68 -1.39
N GLY A 124 -5.22 14.99 -0.24
CA GLY A 124 -6.01 14.03 0.53
C GLY A 124 -7.20 13.50 -0.30
N GLY A 125 -7.56 12.22 -0.11
CA GLY A 125 -8.72 11.64 -0.79
C GLY A 125 -8.52 11.30 -2.29
N SER A 126 -7.26 11.22 -2.73
CA SER A 126 -6.83 10.83 -4.08
C SER A 126 -6.74 9.31 -4.30
N GLY A 127 -7.15 8.50 -3.33
CA GLY A 127 -7.15 7.05 -3.45
C GLY A 127 -5.79 6.38 -3.28
N LYS A 128 -4.77 7.04 -2.69
CA LYS A 128 -3.44 6.44 -2.41
C LYS A 128 -3.54 5.17 -1.58
N THR A 129 -3.93 5.29 -0.30
CA THR A 129 -4.06 4.18 0.64
C THR A 129 -4.95 3.08 0.11
N THR A 130 -6.07 3.44 -0.55
CA THR A 130 -6.94 2.45 -1.21
C THR A 130 -6.19 1.71 -2.31
N SER A 131 -5.45 2.39 -3.18
CA SER A 131 -4.66 1.77 -4.24
C SER A 131 -3.52 0.93 -3.67
N SER A 132 -2.78 1.43 -2.68
CA SER A 132 -1.70 0.74 -1.97
C SER A 132 -2.20 -0.55 -1.33
N ALA A 133 -3.31 -0.49 -0.59
CA ALA A 133 -3.90 -1.64 0.08
C ALA A 133 -4.36 -2.72 -0.91
N HIS A 134 -5.10 -2.32 -1.94
CA HIS A 134 -5.60 -3.27 -2.93
C HIS A 134 -4.49 -3.85 -3.79
N LEU A 135 -3.47 -3.07 -4.16
CA LEU A 135 -2.31 -3.55 -4.90
C LEU A 135 -1.52 -4.57 -4.08
N ALA A 136 -1.17 -4.22 -2.84
CA ALA A 136 -0.37 -5.09 -1.97
C ALA A 136 -1.09 -6.43 -1.72
N GLN A 137 -2.39 -6.39 -1.41
CA GLN A 137 -3.17 -7.59 -1.17
C GLN A 137 -3.40 -8.40 -2.45
N PHE A 138 -3.65 -7.75 -3.60
CA PHE A 138 -3.74 -8.42 -4.89
C PHE A 138 -2.46 -9.20 -5.19
N LEU A 139 -1.28 -8.57 -5.05
CA LEU A 139 0.00 -9.22 -5.30
C LEU A 139 0.23 -10.41 -4.35
N ALA A 140 -0.10 -10.27 -3.07
CA ALA A 140 0.00 -11.39 -2.12
C ALA A 140 -0.91 -12.57 -2.52
N LEU A 141 -2.17 -12.28 -2.88
CA LEU A 141 -3.11 -13.28 -3.39
C LEU A 141 -2.65 -13.93 -4.70
N ARG A 142 -1.91 -13.19 -5.54
CA ARG A 142 -1.26 -13.69 -6.76
C ARG A 142 -0.01 -14.55 -6.50
N GLY A 143 0.45 -14.62 -5.26
CA GLY A 143 1.55 -15.51 -4.83
C GLY A 143 2.91 -14.83 -4.73
N TYR A 144 2.95 -13.50 -4.72
CA TYR A 144 4.16 -12.75 -4.37
C TYR A 144 4.31 -12.65 -2.85
N ARG A 145 5.54 -12.56 -2.36
CA ARG A 145 5.87 -12.15 -0.99
C ARG A 145 5.88 -10.62 -0.95
N VAL A 146 4.95 -10.03 -0.24
CA VAL A 146 4.70 -8.58 -0.27
C VAL A 146 4.92 -7.96 1.10
N LEU A 147 5.61 -6.82 1.11
CA LEU A 147 5.68 -5.92 2.27
C LEU A 147 4.90 -4.65 1.96
N ALA A 148 3.91 -4.32 2.77
CA ALA A 148 3.29 -3.01 2.77
C ALA A 148 3.98 -2.10 3.80
N ILE A 149 4.24 -0.84 3.47
CA ILE A 149 4.81 0.14 4.39
C ILE A 149 3.87 1.32 4.44
N ASP A 150 3.37 1.61 5.64
CA ASP A 150 2.51 2.76 5.88
C ASP A 150 3.36 3.92 6.41
N LEU A 151 3.59 4.92 5.56
CA LEU A 151 4.34 6.13 5.94
C LEU A 151 3.42 7.30 6.29
N ASP A 152 2.10 7.11 6.27
CA ASP A 152 1.17 8.14 6.69
C ASP A 152 1.00 8.09 8.21
N PRO A 153 1.23 9.20 8.95
CA PRO A 153 0.97 9.25 10.39
C PRO A 153 -0.50 8.95 10.77
N GLN A 154 -1.44 9.10 9.83
CA GLN A 154 -2.85 8.68 10.00
C GLN A 154 -3.05 7.17 9.92
N ALA A 155 -2.05 6.45 9.43
CA ALA A 155 -1.93 5.00 9.48
C ALA A 155 -3.15 4.22 8.97
N SER A 156 -3.74 4.75 7.89
CA SER A 156 -4.96 4.20 7.28
C SER A 156 -4.70 2.84 6.61
N LEU A 157 -3.50 2.61 6.07
CA LEU A 157 -3.12 1.32 5.49
C LEU A 157 -2.99 0.26 6.59
N SER A 158 -2.40 0.63 7.72
CA SER A 158 -2.26 -0.21 8.91
C SER A 158 -3.62 -0.69 9.41
N ALA A 159 -4.56 0.25 9.54
CA ALA A 159 -5.93 -0.04 9.94
C ALA A 159 -6.65 -0.97 8.94
N LEU A 160 -6.46 -0.77 7.64
CA LEU A 160 -7.00 -1.65 6.59
C LEU A 160 -6.47 -3.08 6.70
N PHE A 161 -5.21 -3.26 7.09
CA PHE A 161 -4.60 -4.58 7.32
C PHE A 161 -4.73 -5.10 8.75
N GLY A 162 -5.63 -4.50 9.54
CA GLY A 162 -6.04 -5.03 10.83
C GLY A 162 -5.08 -4.74 11.98
N HIS A 163 -4.12 -3.84 11.80
CA HIS A 163 -3.27 -3.32 12.86
C HIS A 163 -3.79 -1.96 13.29
N GLN A 164 -4.08 -1.81 14.58
CA GLN A 164 -4.57 -0.56 15.15
C GLN A 164 -3.38 0.26 15.63
N PRO A 165 -3.06 1.40 15.00
CA PRO A 165 -1.89 2.21 15.33
C PRO A 165 -1.82 2.60 16.81
N GLU A 166 -2.97 2.89 17.43
CA GLU A 166 -3.01 3.37 18.82
C GLU A 166 -2.96 2.26 19.87
N LEU A 167 -3.25 1.00 19.49
CA LEU A 167 -3.34 -0.12 20.43
C LEU A 167 -2.25 -1.16 20.22
N ASP A 168 -1.92 -1.44 18.96
CA ASP A 168 -1.03 -2.54 18.60
C ASP A 168 0.41 -2.06 18.36
N VAL A 169 0.63 -0.78 18.08
CA VAL A 169 1.94 -0.23 17.67
C VAL A 169 2.55 0.57 18.83
N GLY A 170 3.55 -0.03 19.49
CA GLY A 170 4.32 0.61 20.54
C GLY A 170 5.37 1.61 20.01
N GLU A 171 6.14 2.16 20.94
CA GLU A 171 7.26 3.05 20.62
C GLU A 171 8.32 2.33 19.78
N ASN A 172 8.85 2.99 18.76
CA ASN A 172 9.81 2.44 17.79
C ASN A 172 9.29 1.25 16.97
N GLU A 173 7.98 1.04 16.90
CA GLU A 173 7.39 -0.07 16.12
C GLU A 173 6.87 0.35 14.74
N THR A 174 7.32 1.51 14.26
CA THR A 174 7.10 1.99 12.89
C THR A 174 8.40 2.06 12.11
N LEU A 175 8.36 2.43 10.83
CA LEU A 175 9.58 2.59 10.04
C LEU A 175 10.56 3.59 10.69
N TYR A 176 10.06 4.60 11.42
CA TYR A 176 10.89 5.53 12.17
C TYR A 176 11.88 4.82 13.10
N GLY A 177 11.45 3.77 13.80
CA GLY A 177 12.31 2.98 14.69
C GLY A 177 13.52 2.38 13.97
N ALA A 178 13.40 2.03 12.69
CA ALA A 178 14.51 1.52 11.87
C ALA A 178 15.38 2.62 11.24
N ILE A 179 14.83 3.80 10.97
CA ILE A 179 15.54 4.87 10.25
C ILE A 179 16.03 6.03 11.15
N ARG A 180 15.75 6.01 12.45
CA ARG A 180 16.17 7.05 13.40
C ARG A 180 17.70 7.21 13.51
N TYR A 181 18.13 8.35 14.04
CA TYR A 181 19.54 8.79 14.02
C TYR A 181 20.37 8.37 15.24
N ASP A 182 19.72 7.89 16.29
CA ASP A 182 20.34 7.58 17.59
C ASP A 182 20.49 6.07 17.85
N ALA A 183 20.97 5.74 19.04
CA ALA A 183 21.26 4.38 19.46
C ALA A 183 20.01 3.52 19.74
N SER A 184 18.81 4.12 19.74
CA SER A 184 17.55 3.39 19.94
C SER A 184 17.00 2.80 18.64
N ARG A 185 17.79 2.83 17.55
CA ARG A 185 17.46 2.18 16.27
C ARG A 185 17.14 0.69 16.50
N ARG A 186 16.00 0.25 15.98
CA ARG A 186 15.58 -1.15 15.97
C ARG A 186 15.92 -1.82 14.64
N ASP A 187 16.15 -3.12 14.69
CA ASP A 187 16.24 -3.93 13.49
C ASP A 187 14.88 -3.93 12.77
N ILE A 188 14.87 -3.75 11.46
CA ILE A 188 13.62 -3.70 10.69
C ILE A 188 12.82 -5.01 10.80
N THR A 189 13.49 -6.14 11.00
CA THR A 189 12.83 -7.45 11.16
C THR A 189 11.99 -7.55 12.43
N ASP A 190 12.33 -6.79 13.47
CA ASP A 190 11.55 -6.71 14.72
C ASP A 190 10.32 -5.81 14.60
N ILE A 191 10.25 -5.00 13.54
CA ILE A 191 9.18 -4.03 13.28
C ILE A 191 8.14 -4.62 12.32
N VAL A 192 8.59 -5.44 11.37
CA VAL A 192 7.75 -6.13 10.39
C VAL A 192 6.74 -7.04 11.06
N ARG A 193 5.48 -6.97 10.62
CA ARG A 193 4.36 -7.76 11.17
C ARG A 193 3.67 -8.56 10.09
N ALA A 194 3.17 -9.74 10.45
CA ALA A 194 2.26 -10.49 9.60
C ALA A 194 0.85 -9.89 9.64
N THR A 195 0.21 -9.84 8.47
CA THR A 195 -1.22 -9.55 8.36
C THR A 195 -2.03 -10.85 8.37
N TYR A 196 -3.36 -10.76 8.36
CA TYR A 196 -4.25 -11.92 8.19
C TYR A 196 -4.29 -12.45 6.75
N THR A 197 -3.63 -11.79 5.79
CA THR A 197 -3.50 -12.28 4.41
C THR A 197 -2.14 -12.98 4.28
N PRO A 198 -2.09 -14.29 3.95
CA PRO A 198 -0.82 -14.98 3.74
C PRO A 198 0.05 -14.30 2.68
N ASN A 199 1.36 -14.32 2.89
CA ASN A 199 2.39 -13.63 2.10
C ASN A 199 2.33 -12.10 2.10
N LEU A 200 1.46 -11.48 2.90
CA LEU A 200 1.42 -10.03 3.10
C LEU A 200 1.87 -9.67 4.51
N HIS A 201 2.99 -8.97 4.59
CA HIS A 201 3.49 -8.35 5.80
C HIS A 201 3.31 -6.83 5.75
N ILE A 202 3.40 -6.18 6.91
CA ILE A 202 3.29 -4.73 7.04
C ILE A 202 4.33 -4.16 8.01
N ILE A 203 4.88 -2.99 7.68
CA ILE A 203 5.44 -2.06 8.66
C ILE A 203 4.38 -0.98 8.90
N PRO A 204 3.82 -0.92 10.12
CA PRO A 204 2.70 -0.01 10.40
C PRO A 204 3.18 1.44 10.51
N GLY A 205 2.23 2.34 10.29
CA GLY A 205 2.39 3.77 10.54
C GLY A 205 1.77 4.15 11.89
N ASN A 206 2.21 5.28 12.43
CA ASN A 206 1.57 5.98 13.55
C ASN A 206 2.12 7.42 13.59
N LEU A 207 1.70 8.20 14.60
CA LEU A 207 2.15 9.59 14.78
C LEU A 207 3.66 9.76 14.98
N GLU A 208 4.38 8.72 15.43
CA GLU A 208 5.83 8.73 15.65
C GLU A 208 6.60 9.01 14.35
N LEU A 209 6.05 8.66 13.19
CA LEU A 209 6.65 8.96 11.88
C LEU A 209 6.95 10.46 11.69
N MET A 210 6.21 11.35 12.36
CA MET A 210 6.47 12.79 12.32
C MET A 210 7.78 13.19 13.02
N GLU A 211 8.33 12.36 13.90
CA GLU A 211 9.63 12.64 14.54
C GLU A 211 10.75 12.67 13.50
N PHE A 212 10.66 11.85 12.45
CA PHE A 212 11.65 11.87 11.36
C PHE A 212 11.77 13.25 10.68
N GLU A 213 10.63 13.95 10.52
CA GLU A 213 10.58 15.29 9.93
C GLU A 213 11.23 16.34 10.85
N HIS A 214 11.20 16.15 12.17
CA HIS A 214 11.78 17.07 13.15
C HIS A 214 13.26 16.80 13.43
N GLU A 215 13.67 15.53 13.43
CA GLU A 215 15.05 15.13 13.73
C GLU A 215 15.98 15.30 12.54
N THR A 216 15.51 15.02 11.32
CA THR A 216 16.34 15.08 10.10
C THR A 216 17.01 16.45 9.91
N PRO A 217 16.31 17.60 10.02
CA PRO A 217 16.95 18.92 9.96
C PRO A 217 18.05 19.11 11.00
N LYS A 218 17.81 18.66 12.24
CA LYS A 218 18.78 18.79 13.35
C LYS A 218 20.02 17.94 13.06
N ALA A 219 19.83 16.73 12.57
CA ALA A 219 20.90 15.82 12.19
C ALA A 219 21.77 16.40 11.06
N LEU A 220 21.15 16.97 10.03
CA LEU A 220 21.85 17.63 8.91
C LEU A 220 22.71 18.81 9.37
N ILE A 221 22.23 19.61 10.33
CA ILE A 221 22.99 20.73 10.89
C ILE A 221 24.15 20.22 11.76
N ALA A 222 23.90 19.24 12.63
CA ALA A 222 24.89 18.76 13.60
C ALA A 222 26.03 17.97 12.97
N ARG A 223 25.75 17.19 11.92
CA ARG A 223 26.72 16.26 11.30
C ARG A 223 27.40 16.81 10.04
N GLY A 224 27.02 18.02 9.60
CA GLY A 224 27.54 18.67 8.40
C GLY A 224 27.18 17.93 7.10
N ARG A 225 27.76 18.38 5.96
CA ARG A 225 27.50 17.81 4.62
C ARG A 225 27.95 16.34 4.42
N SER A 226 28.53 15.71 5.44
CA SER A 226 29.06 14.34 5.34
C SER A 226 28.03 13.25 5.62
N ASP A 227 26.85 13.58 6.17
CA ASP A 227 25.74 12.64 6.42
C ASP A 227 24.59 12.92 5.42
N SER A 228 24.92 13.07 4.13
CA SER A 228 23.99 13.24 3.00
C SER A 228 23.05 12.04 2.76
N MET A 229 22.95 11.13 3.74
CA MET A 229 22.40 9.79 3.63
C MET A 229 20.98 9.66 4.15
N PHE A 230 20.31 10.72 4.66
CA PHE A 230 18.94 10.54 5.16
C PHE A 230 17.99 10.01 4.07
N PHE A 231 18.23 10.42 2.83
CA PHE A 231 17.57 9.93 1.63
C PHE A 231 17.79 8.43 1.40
N ALA A 232 18.96 7.90 1.77
CA ALA A 232 19.32 6.49 1.60
C ALA A 232 18.79 5.58 2.73
N ARG A 233 18.41 6.14 3.89
CA ARG A 233 18.05 5.36 5.09
C ARG A 233 16.96 4.32 4.87
N ILE A 234 15.87 4.68 4.19
CA ILE A 234 14.81 3.69 3.87
C ILE A 234 15.37 2.60 2.95
N GLY A 235 16.15 2.97 1.94
CA GLY A 235 16.77 2.02 1.02
C GLY A 235 17.73 1.04 1.73
N GLU A 236 18.55 1.53 2.66
CA GLU A 236 19.45 0.73 3.48
C GLU A 236 18.69 -0.25 4.37
N CYS A 237 17.63 0.21 5.04
CA CYS A 237 16.77 -0.66 5.83
C CYS A 237 16.09 -1.74 4.97
N LEU A 238 15.63 -1.39 3.76
CA LEU A 238 15.02 -2.36 2.85
C LEU A 238 16.04 -3.37 2.31
N ALA A 239 17.31 -2.99 2.16
CA ALA A 239 18.37 -3.89 1.73
C ALA A 239 18.59 -5.03 2.75
N GLU A 240 18.41 -4.77 4.05
CA GLU A 240 18.54 -5.78 5.12
C GLU A 240 17.51 -6.91 4.98
N ILE A 241 16.32 -6.60 4.44
CA ILE A 241 15.20 -7.55 4.26
C ILE A 241 14.91 -7.89 2.81
N GLU A 242 15.78 -7.51 1.88
CA GLU A 242 15.50 -7.57 0.45
C GLU A 242 15.08 -8.99 0.03
N SER A 243 15.86 -10.00 0.43
CA SER A 243 15.66 -11.40 0.04
C SER A 243 14.33 -12.03 0.51
N ALA A 244 13.70 -11.46 1.54
CA ALA A 244 12.44 -11.95 2.09
C ALA A 244 11.22 -11.58 1.22
N TYR A 245 11.35 -10.55 0.38
CA TYR A 245 10.23 -9.97 -0.36
C TYR A 245 10.48 -9.94 -1.87
N ASP A 246 9.38 -10.00 -2.61
CA ASP A 246 9.37 -9.81 -4.06
C ASP A 246 8.99 -8.38 -4.42
N VAL A 247 8.01 -7.82 -3.68
CA VAL A 247 7.50 -6.47 -3.91
C VAL A 247 7.30 -5.76 -2.57
N VAL A 248 7.68 -4.49 -2.50
CA VAL A 248 7.34 -3.56 -1.41
C VAL A 248 6.37 -2.51 -1.97
N VAL A 249 5.29 -2.24 -1.26
CA VAL A 249 4.34 -1.16 -1.59
C VAL A 249 4.37 -0.15 -0.47
N ILE A 250 4.78 1.08 -0.76
CA ILE A 250 4.88 2.17 0.20
C ILE A 250 3.70 3.13 0.01
N ASP A 251 2.85 3.26 1.02
CA ASP A 251 1.80 4.28 1.06
C ASP A 251 2.38 5.57 1.64
N CYS A 252 2.59 6.56 0.77
CA CYS A 252 3.22 7.81 1.16
C CYS A 252 2.20 8.82 1.73
N PRO A 253 2.59 9.65 2.71
CA PRO A 253 1.74 10.73 3.21
C PRO A 253 1.49 11.78 2.12
N PRO A 254 0.46 12.63 2.25
CA PRO A 254 0.17 13.69 1.28
C PRO A 254 1.20 14.84 1.32
N GLN A 255 2.04 14.94 2.35
CA GLN A 255 3.06 15.98 2.47
C GLN A 255 4.38 15.59 1.78
N LEU A 256 5.05 16.57 1.18
CA LEU A 256 6.39 16.41 0.61
C LEU A 256 7.45 16.73 1.67
N GLY A 257 7.60 15.82 2.64
CA GLY A 257 8.60 15.91 3.72
C GLY A 257 9.85 15.05 3.47
N PHE A 258 10.75 15.05 4.44
CA PHE A 258 11.96 14.22 4.45
C PHE A 258 11.64 12.72 4.33
N LEU A 259 10.55 12.27 4.94
CA LEU A 259 10.11 10.87 4.89
C LEU A 259 9.68 10.47 3.48
N THR A 260 8.85 11.31 2.83
CA THR A 260 8.40 11.10 1.44
C THR A 260 9.57 11.13 0.46
N LEU A 261 10.55 12.02 0.68
CA LEU A 261 11.75 12.06 -0.15
C LEU A 261 12.60 10.81 0.03
N SER A 262 12.83 10.35 1.25
CA SER A 262 13.54 9.09 1.50
C SER A 262 12.83 7.89 0.86
N ALA A 263 11.49 7.89 0.88
CA ALA A 263 10.69 6.86 0.21
C ALA A 263 10.77 6.92 -1.32
N LEU A 264 10.89 8.12 -1.90
CA LEU A 264 11.16 8.31 -3.33
C LEU A 264 12.55 7.79 -3.71
N CYS A 265 13.57 8.08 -2.90
CA CYS A 265 14.94 7.61 -3.11
C CYS A 265 15.05 6.08 -3.04
N ALA A 266 14.29 5.46 -2.14
CA ALA A 266 14.27 4.00 -1.98
C ALA A 266 13.42 3.28 -3.04
N ALA A 267 12.56 4.00 -3.76
CA ALA A 267 11.63 3.41 -4.71
C ALA A 267 12.32 3.05 -6.03
N THR A 268 11.99 1.87 -6.55
CA THR A 268 12.33 1.48 -7.92
C THR A 268 11.24 1.89 -8.90
N ALA A 269 10.03 2.18 -8.40
CA ALA A 269 8.88 2.54 -9.20
C ALA A 269 7.98 3.53 -8.47
N VAL A 270 7.35 4.42 -9.24
CA VAL A 270 6.47 5.46 -8.70
C VAL A 270 5.09 5.36 -9.33
N LEU A 271 4.06 5.25 -8.47
CA LEU A 271 2.65 5.27 -8.85
C LEU A 271 1.99 6.55 -8.31
N ILE A 272 1.68 7.47 -9.21
CA ILE A 272 1.00 8.73 -8.88
C ILE A 272 -0.49 8.53 -9.07
N THR A 273 -1.28 8.54 -8.00
CA THR A 273 -2.74 8.52 -8.13
C THR A 273 -3.25 9.88 -8.56
N VAL A 274 -4.30 9.96 -9.37
CA VAL A 274 -4.88 11.22 -9.84
C VAL A 274 -6.39 11.08 -9.93
N HIS A 275 -7.13 12.01 -9.34
CA HIS A 275 -8.57 12.12 -9.60
C HIS A 275 -8.77 12.99 -10.86
N PRO A 276 -9.58 12.58 -11.86
CA PRO A 276 -9.67 13.28 -13.15
C PRO A 276 -10.53 14.56 -13.08
N GLN A 277 -10.15 15.49 -12.21
CA GLN A 277 -10.72 16.83 -12.11
C GLN A 277 -9.66 17.90 -12.39
N MET A 278 -10.06 19.04 -12.96
CA MET A 278 -9.12 20.10 -13.33
C MET A 278 -8.28 20.60 -12.15
N LEU A 279 -8.88 20.79 -10.98
CA LEU A 279 -8.17 21.23 -9.77
C LEU A 279 -7.10 20.22 -9.32
N ASP A 280 -7.35 18.93 -9.52
CA ASP A 280 -6.40 17.86 -9.18
C ASP A 280 -5.23 17.86 -10.17
N VAL A 281 -5.50 18.08 -11.46
CA VAL A 281 -4.44 18.20 -12.48
C VAL A 281 -3.59 19.45 -12.29
N MET A 282 -4.19 20.57 -11.88
CA MET A 282 -3.45 21.78 -11.52
C MET A 282 -2.55 21.55 -10.30
N SER A 283 -3.07 20.91 -9.25
CA SER A 283 -2.30 20.54 -8.05
C SER A 283 -1.16 19.58 -8.40
N MET A 284 -1.40 18.62 -9.28
CA MET A 284 -0.39 17.70 -9.78
C MET A 284 0.74 18.42 -10.52
N SER A 285 0.44 19.45 -11.31
CA SER A 285 1.49 20.23 -12.00
C SER A 285 2.45 20.86 -10.99
N GLN A 286 1.93 21.52 -9.95
CA GLN A 286 2.73 22.08 -8.87
C GLN A 286 3.57 21.01 -8.17
N PHE A 287 2.97 19.84 -7.93
CA PHE A 287 3.68 18.72 -7.34
C PHE A 287 4.86 18.25 -8.21
N LEU A 288 4.65 18.06 -9.51
CA LEU A 288 5.72 17.60 -10.40
C LEU A 288 6.89 18.59 -10.43
N HIS A 289 6.61 19.90 -10.38
CA HIS A 289 7.64 20.93 -10.21
C HIS A 289 8.40 20.76 -8.89
N MET A 290 7.70 20.72 -7.76
CA MET A 290 8.34 20.56 -6.44
C MET A 290 9.14 19.26 -6.33
N THR A 291 8.65 18.17 -6.93
CA THR A 291 9.37 16.89 -6.96
C THR A 291 10.64 17.01 -7.76
N GLY A 292 10.59 17.64 -8.94
CA GLY A 292 11.76 17.89 -9.77
C GLY A 292 12.83 18.67 -9.01
N ASP A 293 12.43 19.76 -8.36
CA ASP A 293 13.34 20.62 -7.57
C ASP A 293 13.99 19.83 -6.42
N LEU A 294 13.23 18.99 -5.72
CA LEU A 294 13.77 18.19 -4.60
C LEU A 294 14.64 17.04 -5.06
N LEU A 295 14.28 16.37 -6.17
CA LEU A 295 15.11 15.34 -6.77
C LEU A 295 16.44 15.93 -7.25
N GLU A 296 16.45 17.15 -7.79
CA GLU A 296 17.68 17.86 -8.16
C GLU A 296 18.59 18.09 -6.92
N VAL A 297 18.02 18.42 -5.77
CA VAL A 297 18.79 18.54 -4.51
C VAL A 297 19.40 17.20 -4.10
N VAL A 298 18.64 16.09 -4.25
CA VAL A 298 19.12 14.74 -3.95
C VAL A 298 20.27 14.34 -4.88
N GLU A 299 20.11 14.57 -6.18
CA GLU A 299 21.13 14.29 -7.19
C GLU A 299 22.42 15.10 -6.93
N ASN A 300 22.28 16.38 -6.61
CA ASN A 300 23.41 17.24 -6.24
C ASN A 300 24.11 16.81 -4.94
N ALA A 301 23.39 16.14 -4.05
CA ALA A 301 23.94 15.55 -2.83
C ALA A 301 24.58 14.16 -3.04
N GLY A 302 24.57 13.65 -4.29
CA GLY A 302 25.16 12.36 -4.67
C GLY A 302 24.19 11.18 -4.65
N GLY A 303 22.89 11.42 -4.47
CA GLY A 303 21.86 10.39 -4.59
C GLY A 303 21.60 10.02 -6.06
N THR A 304 21.48 8.73 -6.35
CA THR A 304 21.10 8.24 -7.68
C THR A 304 19.65 7.78 -7.68
N MET A 305 18.86 8.31 -8.61
CA MET A 305 17.45 7.97 -8.78
C MET A 305 17.29 7.22 -10.10
N ASP A 306 17.17 5.90 -10.05
CA ASP A 306 16.90 5.09 -11.23
C ASP A 306 15.56 4.36 -11.08
N TYR A 307 14.52 4.96 -11.65
CA TYR A 307 13.18 4.41 -11.63
C TYR A 307 12.96 3.52 -12.85
N ASP A 308 12.55 2.28 -12.63
CA ASP A 308 12.13 1.35 -13.69
C ASP A 308 10.92 1.88 -14.46
N TRP A 309 9.99 2.48 -13.72
CA TRP A 309 8.82 3.12 -14.29
C TRP A 309 8.19 4.14 -13.35
N LEU A 310 7.61 5.16 -13.97
CA LEU A 310 6.68 6.10 -13.34
C LEU A 310 5.35 6.03 -14.08
N ARG A 311 4.25 5.86 -13.33
CA ARG A 311 2.89 5.77 -13.88
C ARG A 311 1.90 6.66 -13.15
N TYR A 312 0.94 7.18 -13.89
CA TYR A 312 -0.23 7.89 -13.38
C TYR A 312 -1.43 6.95 -13.39
N LEU A 313 -2.03 6.74 -12.22
CA LEU A 313 -3.25 5.98 -12.06
C LEU A 313 -4.45 6.93 -11.92
N VAL A 314 -5.38 6.87 -12.86
CA VAL A 314 -6.66 7.57 -12.74
C VAL A 314 -7.52 6.85 -11.70
N THR A 315 -7.94 7.57 -10.67
CA THR A 315 -8.73 7.06 -9.55
C THR A 315 -10.09 7.72 -9.46
N ARG A 316 -11.05 6.99 -8.87
CA ARG A 316 -12.43 7.43 -8.69
C ARG A 316 -13.06 7.88 -10.02
N TYR A 317 -12.74 7.18 -11.10
CA TYR A 317 -13.22 7.48 -12.45
C TYR A 317 -14.70 7.11 -12.63
N GLU A 318 -15.46 7.99 -13.24
CA GLU A 318 -16.85 7.75 -13.65
C GLU A 318 -16.92 7.76 -15.19
N PRO A 319 -17.07 6.59 -15.85
CA PRO A 319 -17.05 6.51 -17.32
C PRO A 319 -18.13 7.34 -18.03
N ASN A 320 -19.25 7.57 -17.35
CA ASN A 320 -20.38 8.35 -17.87
C ASN A 320 -20.25 9.86 -17.58
N ASP A 321 -19.18 10.28 -16.91
CA ASP A 321 -18.87 11.68 -16.64
C ASP A 321 -18.04 12.24 -17.81
N GLY A 322 -18.70 13.08 -18.62
CA GLY A 322 -18.08 13.73 -19.78
C GLY A 322 -16.83 14.55 -19.42
N PRO A 323 -16.90 15.47 -18.43
CA PRO A 323 -15.73 16.18 -17.92
C PRO A 323 -14.57 15.28 -17.49
N GLN A 324 -14.80 14.21 -16.74
CA GLN A 324 -13.73 13.28 -16.33
C GLN A 324 -13.12 12.54 -17.52
N SER A 325 -13.93 12.18 -18.52
CA SER A 325 -13.47 11.52 -19.74
C SER A 325 -12.60 12.44 -20.59
N GLN A 326 -13.00 13.71 -20.73
CA GLN A 326 -12.17 14.74 -21.37
C GLN A 326 -10.85 14.95 -20.63
N MET A 327 -10.89 15.01 -19.29
CA MET A 327 -9.70 15.18 -18.47
C MET A 327 -8.73 13.98 -18.58
N THR A 328 -9.25 12.77 -18.56
CA THR A 328 -8.46 11.55 -18.75
C THR A 328 -7.82 11.52 -20.14
N GLY A 329 -8.57 11.92 -21.18
CA GLY A 329 -8.05 12.08 -22.54
C GLY A 329 -6.92 13.12 -22.63
N PHE A 330 -7.08 14.25 -21.93
CA PHE A 330 -6.05 15.30 -21.82
C PHE A 330 -4.78 14.81 -21.10
N MET A 331 -4.92 14.08 -19.98
CA MET A 331 -3.77 13.48 -19.31
C MET A 331 -3.03 12.49 -20.22
N ARG A 332 -3.77 11.68 -20.99
CA ARG A 332 -3.18 10.72 -21.94
C ARG A 332 -2.49 11.40 -23.11
N SER A 333 -2.97 12.56 -23.57
CA SER A 333 -2.29 13.30 -24.64
C SER A 333 -0.96 13.92 -24.17
N ILE A 334 -0.86 14.33 -22.90
CA ILE A 334 0.36 14.91 -22.32
C ILE A 334 1.35 13.83 -21.87
N PHE A 335 0.90 12.87 -21.07
CA PHE A 335 1.77 11.91 -20.41
C PHE A 335 1.94 10.60 -21.17
N GLY A 336 1.12 10.36 -22.21
CA GLY A 336 1.22 9.20 -23.09
C GLY A 336 1.11 7.88 -22.33
N LYS A 337 2.03 6.96 -22.62
CA LYS A 337 2.13 5.62 -21.99
C LYS A 337 2.43 5.66 -20.49
N ARG A 338 2.69 6.84 -19.90
CA ARG A 338 2.83 6.97 -18.45
C ARG A 338 1.48 6.96 -17.75
N VAL A 339 0.36 7.23 -18.42
CA VAL A 339 -0.97 7.01 -17.81
C VAL A 339 -1.33 5.54 -18.00
N LEU A 340 -1.77 4.89 -16.92
CA LEU A 340 -2.29 3.52 -17.01
C LEU A 340 -3.49 3.45 -17.98
N GLU A 341 -3.59 2.33 -18.69
CA GLU A 341 -4.69 2.03 -19.60
C GLU A 341 -5.99 1.86 -18.82
N HIS A 342 -5.92 1.20 -17.67
CA HIS A 342 -7.07 1.03 -16.79
C HIS A 342 -7.14 2.12 -15.72
N ALA A 343 -8.37 2.45 -15.32
CA ALA A 343 -8.66 3.41 -14.26
C ALA A 343 -9.40 2.70 -13.13
N MET A 344 -9.16 3.14 -11.89
CA MET A 344 -9.96 2.72 -10.74
C MET A 344 -11.29 3.47 -10.74
N VAL A 345 -12.39 2.74 -10.91
CA VAL A 345 -13.74 3.33 -10.94
C VAL A 345 -14.16 3.84 -9.57
N LYS A 346 -14.96 4.90 -9.55
CA LYS A 346 -15.68 5.30 -8.35
C LYS A 346 -16.76 4.26 -8.03
N SER A 347 -16.71 3.68 -6.84
CA SER A 347 -17.67 2.69 -6.40
C SER A 347 -18.02 2.87 -4.94
N THR A 348 -19.32 2.78 -4.62
CA THR A 348 -19.78 2.75 -3.23
C THR A 348 -19.27 1.50 -2.52
N ALA A 349 -19.08 0.38 -3.22
CA ALA A 349 -18.53 -0.83 -2.60
C ALA A 349 -17.12 -0.61 -2.02
N VAL A 350 -16.27 0.13 -2.74
CA VAL A 350 -14.91 0.48 -2.25
C VAL A 350 -15.01 1.41 -1.05
N SER A 351 -15.90 2.41 -1.11
CA SER A 351 -16.11 3.35 0.00
C SER A 351 -16.64 2.64 1.26
N ASP A 352 -17.65 1.80 1.11
CA ASP A 352 -18.32 1.09 2.20
C ASP A 352 -17.38 0.07 2.84
N ALA A 353 -16.59 -0.68 2.04
CA ALA A 353 -15.54 -1.55 2.56
C ALA A 353 -14.47 -0.76 3.32
N GLY A 354 -14.08 0.42 2.82
CA GLY A 354 -13.14 1.31 3.51
C GLY A 354 -13.66 1.79 4.87
N LEU A 355 -14.97 2.07 4.99
CA LEU A 355 -15.59 2.46 6.27
C LEU A 355 -15.51 1.36 7.33
N THR A 356 -15.53 0.08 6.92
CA THR A 356 -15.34 -1.07 7.81
C THR A 356 -13.88 -1.51 7.91
N LYS A 357 -12.94 -0.70 7.40
CA LYS A 357 -11.50 -0.97 7.36
C LYS A 357 -11.17 -2.28 6.62
N GLN A 358 -11.86 -2.56 5.51
CA GLN A 358 -11.67 -3.75 4.68
C GLN A 358 -11.36 -3.38 3.23
N THR A 359 -10.69 -4.28 2.52
CA THR A 359 -10.57 -4.20 1.05
C THR A 359 -11.73 -4.94 0.38
N LEU A 360 -11.90 -4.75 -0.92
CA LEU A 360 -12.87 -5.53 -1.70
C LEU A 360 -12.54 -7.03 -1.81
N TYR A 361 -11.29 -7.44 -1.55
CA TYR A 361 -10.93 -8.86 -1.58
C TYR A 361 -11.44 -9.60 -0.33
N GLU A 362 -11.75 -8.90 0.75
CA GLU A 362 -12.16 -9.48 2.04
C GLU A 362 -13.66 -9.53 2.24
N VAL A 363 -14.37 -8.54 1.69
CA VAL A 363 -15.80 -8.41 1.93
C VAL A 363 -16.60 -9.50 1.21
N ASP A 364 -17.71 -9.91 1.81
CA ASP A 364 -18.63 -10.84 1.15
C ASP A 364 -19.41 -10.10 0.07
N ARG A 365 -19.36 -10.63 -1.16
CA ARG A 365 -20.13 -10.13 -2.30
C ARG A 365 -21.62 -9.96 -1.99
N GLY A 366 -22.19 -10.78 -1.11
CA GLY A 366 -23.59 -10.71 -0.68
C GLY A 366 -23.96 -9.46 0.12
N GLN A 367 -22.98 -8.72 0.64
CA GLN A 367 -23.20 -7.46 1.36
C GLN A 367 -23.45 -6.26 0.43
N PHE A 368 -23.26 -6.43 -0.88
CA PHE A 368 -23.31 -5.35 -1.86
C PHE A 368 -24.29 -5.64 -3.00
N THR A 369 -24.71 -4.57 -3.69
CA THR A 369 -25.34 -4.72 -5.00
C THR A 369 -24.35 -5.38 -5.96
N ARG A 370 -24.71 -6.58 -6.45
CA ARG A 370 -23.85 -7.44 -7.28
C ARG A 370 -23.14 -6.69 -8.41
N GLY A 371 -23.87 -5.91 -9.20
CA GLY A 371 -23.30 -5.15 -10.33
C GLY A 371 -22.37 -3.99 -9.90
N THR A 372 -22.47 -3.49 -8.67
CA THR A 372 -21.56 -2.47 -8.15
C THR A 372 -20.26 -3.10 -7.64
N TYR A 373 -20.37 -4.22 -6.92
CA TYR A 373 -19.21 -4.99 -6.48
C TYR A 373 -18.41 -5.52 -7.67
N ASP A 374 -19.08 -6.17 -8.63
CA ASP A 374 -18.41 -6.82 -9.77
C ASP A 374 -17.63 -5.80 -10.61
N ARG A 375 -18.23 -4.64 -10.94
CA ARG A 375 -17.55 -3.57 -11.69
C ARG A 375 -16.35 -2.99 -10.94
N ALA A 376 -16.45 -2.87 -9.62
CA ALA A 376 -15.36 -2.33 -8.81
C ALA A 376 -14.20 -3.33 -8.75
N LEU A 377 -14.50 -4.61 -8.53
CA LEU A 377 -13.50 -5.67 -8.52
C LEU A 377 -12.84 -5.84 -9.90
N GLU A 378 -13.61 -5.81 -10.99
CA GLU A 378 -13.09 -5.89 -12.36
C GLU A 378 -12.11 -4.74 -12.65
N SER A 379 -12.49 -3.51 -12.30
CA SER A 379 -11.63 -2.33 -12.45
C SER A 379 -10.35 -2.43 -11.61
N LEU A 380 -10.45 -2.88 -10.35
CA LEU A 380 -9.29 -3.09 -9.49
C LEU A 380 -8.36 -4.17 -10.05
N THR A 381 -8.91 -5.32 -10.47
CA THR A 381 -8.15 -6.41 -11.05
C THR A 381 -7.45 -5.99 -12.34
N ALA A 382 -8.11 -5.21 -13.20
CA ALA A 382 -7.51 -4.70 -14.43
C ALA A 382 -6.33 -3.77 -14.15
N VAL A 383 -6.49 -2.79 -13.25
CA VAL A 383 -5.41 -1.88 -12.82
C VAL A 383 -4.25 -2.66 -12.18
N ASN A 384 -4.55 -3.53 -11.23
CA ASN A 384 -3.51 -4.26 -10.51
C ASN A 384 -2.79 -5.29 -11.40
N SER A 385 -3.47 -5.86 -12.40
CA SER A 385 -2.85 -6.73 -13.40
C SER A 385 -1.93 -5.95 -14.33
N GLU A 386 -2.30 -4.71 -14.71
CA GLU A 386 -1.43 -3.82 -15.48
C GLU A 386 -0.16 -3.46 -14.70
N ILE A 387 -0.28 -3.18 -13.39
CA ILE A 387 0.88 -2.92 -12.52
C ILE A 387 1.73 -4.19 -12.35
N GLU A 388 1.09 -5.37 -12.18
CA GLU A 388 1.80 -6.66 -12.14
C GLU A 388 2.63 -6.89 -13.41
N GLU A 389 2.11 -6.49 -14.57
CA GLU A 389 2.81 -6.59 -15.84
C GLU A 389 4.05 -5.70 -15.90
N LEU A 390 3.99 -4.47 -15.36
CA LEU A 390 5.16 -3.59 -15.26
C LEU A 390 6.26 -4.17 -14.35
N ILE A 391 5.86 -4.79 -13.24
CA ILE A 391 6.77 -5.51 -12.33
C ILE A 391 7.49 -6.64 -13.10
N LYS A 392 6.73 -7.45 -13.84
CA LYS A 392 7.29 -8.54 -14.66
C LYS A 392 8.23 -8.05 -15.76
N GLN A 393 7.86 -6.97 -16.46
CA GLN A 393 8.70 -6.36 -17.50
C GLN A 393 10.03 -5.90 -16.93
N THR A 394 10.03 -5.34 -15.72
CA THR A 394 11.25 -4.94 -15.01
C THR A 394 12.18 -6.12 -14.72
N TRP A 395 11.60 -7.29 -14.43
CA TRP A 395 12.35 -8.54 -14.28
C TRP A 395 12.67 -9.25 -15.60
N GLY A 396 12.31 -8.67 -16.75
CA GLY A 396 12.51 -9.29 -18.07
C GLY A 396 11.63 -10.53 -18.31
N ARG A 397 10.56 -10.71 -17.51
CA ARG A 397 9.57 -11.77 -17.70
C ARG A 397 8.62 -11.38 -18.84
N LYS A 398 8.17 -12.38 -19.60
CA LYS A 398 7.20 -12.22 -20.71
C LYS A 398 5.78 -12.60 -20.30
#